data_AF-A0A498JJV8-F1
#
_entry.id   AF-A0A498JJV8-F1
#
_cell.length_a   1.000
_cell.length_b   1.000
_cell.length_c   1.000
_cell.angle_alpha   90.00
_cell.angle_beta   90.00
_cell.angle_gamma   90.00
#
_symmetry.space_group_name_H-M   'P 1'
#
loop_
_entity.id
_entity.type
_entity.pdbx_description
1 polymer ?
#
loop_
_entity_poly.entity_id
_entity_poly.type
_entity_poly.pdbx_seq_one_letter_code
_entity_poly.pdbx_strand_id
1 'polypeptide(L)'
;MCTGESRLTQNCYQEKGTPKKTHFRFCPPQSLISVHTLSTHYPHTFVCAVSQPYLPFLNNWLISIARQKHQDKVLVIAEDYATLYKVNEWWPGHAVLVPPAPDAQTAHKFGFFNFTSRRPRHLLQILELGYNVMYNDVDMVWLADQFPYFEGKHDVYFTDDMTPVKPLKHSHDLPPPGKKGRAYI
;
A
#
# COMPACT_ATOMS: atom_id res chain seq x y z
N MET A 1 -31.95 -19.84 -25.30
CA MET A 1 -32.18 -21.18 -24.70
C MET A 1 -30.96 -22.04 -24.98
N CYS A 2 -30.63 -22.94 -24.03
CA CYS A 2 -29.34 -23.62 -23.76
C CYS A 2 -28.34 -22.73 -22.97
N THR A 3 -28.47 -22.57 -21.64
CA THR A 3 -28.14 -23.45 -20.49
C THR A 3 -26.64 -23.67 -20.28
N GLY A 4 -26.13 -23.15 -19.17
CA GLY A 4 -24.77 -23.38 -18.67
C GLY A 4 -24.53 -22.58 -17.39
N GLU A 5 -25.10 -23.02 -16.28
CA GLU A 5 -24.74 -22.54 -14.94
C GLU A 5 -23.25 -22.78 -14.69
N SER A 6 -22.50 -21.73 -14.34
CA SER A 6 -21.31 -21.89 -13.51
C SER A 6 -21.52 -21.07 -12.24
N ARG A 7 -21.78 -21.78 -11.14
CA ARG A 7 -21.88 -21.24 -9.80
C ARG A 7 -20.49 -20.78 -9.36
N LEU A 8 -20.23 -19.48 -9.43
CA LEU A 8 -19.20 -18.84 -8.61
C LEU A 8 -19.87 -18.33 -7.34
N THR A 9 -20.30 -19.26 -6.49
CA THR A 9 -20.70 -18.93 -5.12
C THR A 9 -19.45 -18.72 -4.28
N GLN A 10 -19.28 -17.46 -3.85
CA GLN A 10 -19.03 -17.07 -2.47
C GLN A 10 -18.14 -18.02 -1.65
N ASN A 11 -16.90 -17.59 -1.38
CA ASN A 11 -16.19 -17.95 -0.15
C ASN A 11 -15.15 -16.86 0.17
N CYS A 12 -15.64 -15.68 0.53
CA CYS A 12 -14.90 -14.74 1.37
C CYS A 12 -15.85 -14.33 2.50
N TYR A 13 -15.51 -14.76 3.72
CA TYR A 13 -16.12 -14.42 5.02
C TYR A 13 -17.35 -15.19 5.53
N GLN A 14 -17.11 -16.12 6.47
CA GLN A 14 -17.78 -16.37 7.77
C GLN A 14 -16.78 -17.25 8.59
N GLU A 15 -16.58 -17.21 9.91
CA GLU A 15 -17.44 -16.78 11.02
C GLU A 15 -16.65 -16.50 12.33
N LYS A 16 -17.41 -15.91 13.27
CA LYS A 16 -17.20 -15.58 14.69
C LYS A 16 -16.32 -16.53 15.51
N GLY A 17 -15.37 -15.95 16.23
CA GLY A 17 -14.59 -16.62 17.28
C GLY A 17 -13.29 -15.86 17.56
N THR A 18 -12.84 -15.88 18.81
CA THR A 18 -11.58 -15.29 19.31
C THR A 18 -10.43 -15.25 18.28
N PRO A 19 -9.63 -14.16 18.23
CA PRO A 19 -8.72 -13.88 17.12
C PRO A 19 -7.60 -14.92 17.05
N LYS A 20 -7.81 -15.97 16.28
CA LYS A 20 -6.74 -16.89 15.85
C LYS A 20 -6.04 -16.26 14.67
N LYS A 21 -4.71 -16.25 14.72
CA LYS A 21 -3.77 -15.75 13.69
C LYS A 21 -4.33 -16.04 12.29
N THR A 22 -4.88 -15.02 11.66
CA THR A 22 -5.48 -15.13 10.34
C THR A 22 -4.34 -15.07 9.33
N HIS A 23 -4.05 -16.19 8.67
CA HIS A 23 -3.20 -16.20 7.49
C HIS A 23 -4.03 -15.59 6.35
N PHE A 24 -3.77 -14.32 6.03
CA PHE A 24 -4.42 -13.63 4.93
C PHE A 24 -3.85 -14.14 3.60
N ARG A 25 -4.72 -14.61 2.70
CA ARG A 25 -4.40 -14.75 1.27
C ARG A 25 -4.98 -13.54 0.55
N PHE A 26 -4.11 -12.65 0.08
CA PHE A 26 -4.48 -11.74 -0.99
C PHE A 26 -4.69 -12.58 -2.25
N CYS A 27 -5.91 -12.60 -2.77
CA CYS A 27 -6.22 -13.24 -4.04
C CYS A 27 -6.40 -12.09 -5.05
N PRO A 28 -5.37 -11.76 -5.85
CA PRO A 28 -5.58 -10.82 -6.94
C PRO A 28 -6.69 -11.38 -7.86
N PRO A 29 -7.48 -10.53 -8.53
CA PRO A 29 -8.48 -10.99 -9.47
C PRO A 29 -7.85 -11.99 -10.45
N GLN A 30 -8.37 -13.23 -10.46
CA GLN A 30 -7.82 -14.37 -11.20
C GLN A 30 -7.89 -14.23 -12.74
N SER A 31 -8.23 -13.05 -13.27
CA SER A 31 -8.38 -12.82 -14.71
C SER A 31 -7.10 -12.38 -15.44
N LEU A 32 -5.94 -12.26 -14.78
CA LEU A 32 -4.74 -11.72 -15.42
C LEU A 32 -3.44 -12.52 -15.27
N ILE A 33 -3.47 -13.76 -14.77
CA ILE A 33 -2.30 -14.65 -14.87
C ILE A 33 -2.54 -15.68 -15.97
N SER A 34 -2.54 -15.20 -17.23
CA SER A 34 -2.22 -16.07 -18.35
C SER A 34 -0.70 -16.18 -18.41
N VAL A 35 -0.17 -17.37 -18.15
CA VAL A 35 1.27 -17.68 -18.07
C VAL A 35 1.98 -17.55 -19.44
N HIS A 36 1.28 -17.09 -20.48
CA HIS A 36 1.83 -16.88 -21.82
C HIS A 36 1.69 -15.42 -22.29
N THR A 37 2.32 -14.48 -21.61
CA THR A 37 2.83 -13.27 -22.28
C THR A 37 4.05 -12.77 -21.50
N LEU A 38 5.25 -13.02 -22.04
CA LEU A 38 6.47 -12.35 -21.61
C LEU A 38 6.37 -10.87 -22.02
N SER A 39 5.67 -10.09 -21.21
CA SER A 39 5.76 -8.63 -21.21
C SER A 39 6.47 -8.21 -19.92
N THR A 40 7.40 -7.28 -20.03
CA THR A 40 8.28 -6.74 -18.98
C THR A 40 7.57 -5.99 -17.86
N HIS A 41 6.27 -6.23 -17.65
CA HIS A 41 5.46 -5.58 -16.63
C HIS A 41 5.16 -6.57 -15.51
N TYR A 42 5.96 -6.55 -14.47
CA TYR A 42 5.48 -7.03 -13.19
C TYR A 42 4.28 -6.15 -12.76
N PRO A 43 3.13 -6.72 -12.37
CA PRO A 43 2.05 -5.93 -11.82
C PRO A 43 2.53 -5.33 -10.50
N HIS A 44 2.58 -3.99 -10.45
CA HIS A 44 2.90 -3.27 -9.22
C HIS A 44 1.64 -3.13 -8.39
N THR A 45 1.74 -3.45 -7.10
CA THR A 45 0.68 -3.20 -6.11
C THR A 45 0.94 -1.84 -5.48
N PHE A 46 -0.05 -0.95 -5.51
CA PHE A 46 0.02 0.32 -4.77
C PHE A 46 -0.34 0.07 -3.33
N VAL A 47 0.56 0.40 -2.43
CA VAL A 47 0.38 0.17 -1.00
C VAL A 47 0.30 1.52 -0.31
N CYS A 48 -0.73 1.71 0.49
CA CYS A 48 -0.81 2.82 1.44
C CYS A 48 -1.11 2.29 2.83
N ALA A 49 -0.75 3.04 3.86
CA ALA A 49 -1.17 2.75 5.24
C ALA A 49 -2.10 3.86 5.72
N VAL A 50 -3.22 3.52 6.34
CA VAL A 50 -4.23 4.50 6.77
C VAL A 50 -4.98 4.06 8.03
N SER A 51 -5.36 5.04 8.85
CA SER A 51 -6.24 4.88 10.01
C SER A 51 -7.53 5.68 9.82
N GLN A 52 -8.53 5.42 10.66
CA GLN A 52 -9.91 5.90 10.45
C GLN A 52 -10.02 7.43 10.27
N PRO A 53 -9.29 8.27 11.03
CA PRO A 53 -9.36 9.73 10.86
C PRO A 53 -8.92 10.23 9.47
N TYR A 54 -8.10 9.46 8.75
CA TYR A 54 -7.54 9.83 7.45
C TYR A 54 -8.29 9.20 6.25
N LEU A 55 -9.43 8.55 6.49
CA LEU A 55 -10.29 8.03 5.41
C LEU A 55 -10.68 9.09 4.36
N PRO A 56 -10.92 10.38 4.69
CA PRO A 56 -11.14 11.39 3.66
C PRO A 56 -9.96 11.57 2.71
N PHE A 57 -8.72 11.48 3.20
CA PHE A 57 -7.52 11.51 2.35
C PHE A 57 -7.44 10.27 1.46
N LEU A 58 -7.68 9.08 2.03
CA LEU A 58 -7.77 7.85 1.26
C LEU A 58 -8.77 7.99 0.10
N ASN A 59 -9.96 8.53 0.36
CA ASN A 59 -10.97 8.72 -0.68
C ASN A 59 -10.48 9.66 -1.80
N ASN A 60 -9.87 10.80 -1.44
CA ASN A 60 -9.32 11.73 -2.43
C ASN A 60 -8.20 11.09 -3.26
N TRP A 61 -7.31 10.35 -2.60
CA TRP A 61 -6.24 9.62 -3.27
C TRP A 61 -6.80 8.57 -4.22
N LEU A 62 -7.74 7.73 -3.77
CA LEU A 62 -8.38 6.71 -4.60
C LEU A 62 -9.10 7.29 -5.82
N ILE A 63 -9.75 8.45 -5.69
CA ILE A 63 -10.33 9.17 -6.84
C ILE A 63 -9.22 9.51 -7.85
N SER A 64 -8.06 10.00 -7.39
CA SER A 64 -6.93 10.31 -8.28
C SER A 64 -6.36 9.07 -8.98
N ILE A 65 -6.23 7.94 -8.27
CA ILE A 65 -5.79 6.65 -8.82
C ILE A 65 -6.79 6.13 -9.86
N ALA A 66 -8.09 6.19 -9.54
CA ALA A 66 -9.16 5.69 -10.41
C ALA A 66 -9.22 6.46 -11.73
N ARG A 67 -8.91 7.77 -11.73
CA ARG A 67 -8.79 8.57 -12.96
C ARG A 67 -7.69 8.05 -13.90
N GLN A 68 -6.67 7.39 -13.35
CA GLN A 68 -5.60 6.74 -14.12
C GLN A 68 -5.86 5.24 -14.38
N LYS A 69 -7.04 4.72 -14.03
CA LYS A 69 -7.46 3.31 -14.26
C LYS A 69 -6.59 2.27 -13.55
N HIS A 70 -6.12 2.61 -12.35
CA HIS A 70 -5.17 1.80 -11.57
C HIS A 70 -5.75 1.32 -10.22
N GLN A 71 -7.05 1.57 -9.96
CA GLN A 71 -7.68 1.32 -8.67
C GLN A 71 -7.60 -0.17 -8.27
N ASP A 72 -7.79 -1.10 -9.20
CA ASP A 72 -7.77 -2.55 -8.96
C ASP A 72 -6.42 -3.07 -8.42
N LYS A 73 -5.36 -2.26 -8.47
CA LYS A 73 -4.01 -2.61 -7.99
C LYS A 73 -3.70 -2.06 -6.59
N VAL A 74 -4.65 -1.37 -5.96
CA VAL A 74 -4.43 -0.77 -4.63
C VAL A 74 -4.67 -1.79 -3.52
N LEU A 75 -3.75 -1.82 -2.56
CA LEU A 75 -3.86 -2.52 -1.29
C LEU A 75 -3.73 -1.51 -0.14
N VAL A 76 -4.77 -1.40 0.67
CA VAL A 76 -4.80 -0.55 1.86
C VAL A 76 -4.35 -1.36 3.08
N ILE A 77 -3.29 -0.92 3.75
CA ILE A 77 -2.94 -1.40 5.08
C ILE A 77 -3.75 -0.58 6.10
N ALA A 78 -4.79 -1.18 6.63
CA ALA A 78 -5.59 -0.63 7.70
C ALA A 78 -4.84 -0.73 9.04
N GLU A 79 -4.66 0.41 9.69
CA GLU A 79 -3.94 0.53 10.96
C GLU A 79 -4.84 0.32 12.17
N ASP A 80 -6.15 0.31 11.96
CA ASP A 80 -7.16 -0.04 12.95
C ASP A 80 -8.30 -0.86 12.30
N TYR A 81 -9.05 -1.59 13.13
CA TYR A 81 -10.15 -2.43 12.65
C TYR A 81 -11.29 -1.62 12.03
N ALA A 82 -11.54 -0.40 12.50
CA ALA A 82 -12.60 0.45 11.95
C ALA A 82 -12.33 0.79 10.48
N THR A 83 -11.07 1.08 10.15
CA THR A 83 -10.57 1.29 8.79
C THR A 83 -10.72 0.03 7.95
N LEU A 84 -10.26 -1.12 8.47
CA LEU A 84 -10.34 -2.39 7.75
C LEU A 84 -11.79 -2.71 7.35
N TYR A 85 -12.74 -2.57 8.27
CA TYR A 85 -14.14 -2.83 8.02
C TYR A 85 -14.75 -1.81 7.06
N LYS A 86 -14.42 -0.53 7.22
CA LYS A 86 -14.96 0.51 6.34
C LYS A 86 -14.48 0.36 4.90
N VAL A 87 -13.21 0.08 4.69
CA VAL A 87 -12.67 -0.14 3.34
C VAL A 87 -13.25 -1.42 2.73
N ASN A 88 -13.37 -2.52 3.48
CA ASN A 88 -13.98 -3.74 2.94
C ASN A 88 -15.50 -3.62 2.69
N GLU A 89 -16.21 -2.74 3.40
CA GLU A 89 -17.61 -2.41 3.11
C GLU A 89 -17.75 -1.74 1.74
N TRP A 90 -16.86 -0.80 1.42
CA TRP A 90 -16.87 -0.08 0.15
C TRP A 90 -16.21 -0.85 -0.99
N TRP A 91 -15.19 -1.63 -0.67
CA TRP A 91 -14.27 -2.22 -1.61
C TRP A 91 -13.68 -3.53 -1.07
N PRO A 92 -14.47 -4.63 -1.17
CA PRO A 92 -14.07 -5.92 -0.62
C PRO A 92 -12.75 -6.43 -1.21
N GLY A 93 -11.84 -6.87 -0.33
CA GLY A 93 -10.57 -7.49 -0.73
C GLY A 93 -9.40 -6.52 -0.94
N HIS A 94 -9.63 -5.21 -0.81
CA HIS A 94 -8.60 -4.17 -1.00
C HIS A 94 -8.00 -3.65 0.30
N ALA A 95 -8.31 -4.25 1.44
CA ALA A 95 -7.71 -3.89 2.71
C ALA A 95 -7.22 -5.10 3.50
N VAL A 96 -6.05 -4.94 4.11
CA VAL A 96 -5.44 -5.87 5.05
C VAL A 96 -5.11 -5.14 6.35
N LEU A 97 -5.00 -5.88 7.44
CA LEU A 97 -4.57 -5.34 8.74
C LEU A 97 -3.40 -6.19 9.23
N VAL A 98 -2.32 -5.53 9.64
CA VAL A 98 -1.11 -6.19 10.16
C VAL A 98 -1.11 -6.12 11.69
N PRO A 99 -1.23 -7.26 12.39
CA PRO A 99 -1.20 -7.28 13.85
C PRO A 99 0.19 -6.94 14.43
N PRO A 100 0.25 -6.32 15.63
CA PRO A 100 -0.88 -5.88 16.44
C PRO A 100 -1.46 -4.56 15.92
N ALA A 101 -2.77 -4.50 15.71
CA ALA A 101 -3.45 -3.23 15.43
C ALA A 101 -3.82 -2.55 16.75
N PRO A 102 -3.48 -1.26 16.94
CA PRO A 102 -3.97 -0.50 18.07
C PRO A 102 -5.51 -0.43 18.06
N ASP A 103 -6.12 -0.37 19.25
CA ASP A 103 -7.53 0.01 19.34
C ASP A 103 -7.72 1.47 18.87
N ALA A 104 -8.94 1.83 18.48
CA ALA A 104 -9.24 3.14 17.88
C ALA A 104 -8.89 4.33 18.80
N GLN A 105 -8.98 4.17 20.13
CA GLN A 105 -8.62 5.22 21.09
C GLN A 105 -7.10 5.41 21.18
N THR A 106 -6.36 4.31 21.12
CA THR A 106 -4.89 4.32 21.11
C THR A 106 -4.41 4.82 19.76
N ALA A 107 -5.04 4.46 18.63
CA ALA A 107 -4.72 4.98 17.30
C ALA A 107 -4.85 6.51 17.21
N HIS A 108 -5.82 7.12 17.90
CA HIS A 108 -5.94 8.58 17.96
C HIS A 108 -4.80 9.25 18.77
N LYS A 109 -4.21 8.54 19.72
CA LYS A 109 -3.03 8.97 20.50
C LYS A 109 -1.70 8.49 19.93
N PHE A 110 -1.72 7.64 18.90
CA PHE A 110 -0.55 7.20 18.17
C PHE A 110 -0.02 8.40 17.41
N GLY A 111 1.02 9.03 17.95
CA GLY A 111 1.72 10.11 17.26
C GLY A 111 2.22 9.64 15.88
N PHE A 112 2.41 10.60 14.97
CA PHE A 112 2.89 10.38 13.61
C PHE A 112 4.06 9.36 13.53
N PHE A 113 5.04 9.47 14.43
CA PHE A 113 6.20 8.57 14.51
C PHE A 113 5.85 7.10 14.74
N ASN A 114 4.81 6.78 15.51
CA ASN A 114 4.41 5.39 15.74
C ASN A 114 3.68 4.80 14.53
N PHE A 115 3.02 5.64 13.73
CA PHE A 115 2.40 5.25 12.47
C PHE A 115 3.46 5.04 11.38
N THR A 116 4.39 5.99 11.23
CA THR A 116 5.44 5.93 10.21
C THR A 116 6.46 4.83 10.47
N SER A 117 6.84 4.59 11.72
CA SER A 117 7.81 3.54 12.09
C SER A 117 7.33 2.11 11.83
N ARG A 118 6.04 1.89 11.61
CA ARG A 118 5.47 0.57 11.27
C ARG A 118 5.56 0.24 9.78
N ARG A 119 5.65 1.27 8.92
CA ARG A 119 5.67 1.13 7.46
C ARG A 119 6.75 0.16 6.95
N PRO A 120 8.01 0.18 7.44
CA PRO A 120 9.02 -0.76 6.97
C PRO A 120 8.63 -2.23 7.20
N ARG A 121 8.01 -2.53 8.35
CA ARG A 121 7.55 -3.89 8.67
C ARG A 121 6.40 -4.33 7.78
N HIS A 122 5.44 -3.44 7.53
CA HIS A 122 4.31 -3.74 6.67
C HIS A 122 4.76 -3.99 5.21
N LEU A 123 5.67 -3.17 4.71
CA LEU A 123 6.26 -3.33 3.38
C LEU A 123 7.03 -4.65 3.27
N LEU A 124 7.87 -4.99 4.25
CA LEU A 124 8.61 -6.25 4.25
C LEU A 124 7.68 -7.46 4.10
N GLN A 125 6.58 -7.51 4.86
CA GLN A 125 5.64 -8.63 4.77
C GLN A 125 4.98 -8.76 3.40
N ILE A 126 4.71 -7.65 2.72
CA ILE A 126 4.14 -7.67 1.37
C ILE A 126 5.21 -8.11 0.35
N LEU A 127 6.44 -7.65 0.50
CA LEU A 127 7.57 -8.06 -0.34
C LEU A 127 7.89 -9.55 -0.18
N GLU A 128 7.82 -10.10 1.04
CA GLU A 128 8.02 -11.54 1.32
C GLU A 128 6.96 -12.43 0.64
N LEU A 129 5.80 -11.87 0.29
CA LEU A 129 4.77 -12.56 -0.50
C LEU A 129 5.04 -12.51 -2.02
N GLY A 130 6.10 -11.82 -2.46
CA GLY A 130 6.52 -11.72 -3.85
C GLY A 130 5.86 -10.59 -4.65
N TYR A 131 5.22 -9.62 -3.98
CA TYR A 131 4.67 -8.45 -4.67
C TYR A 131 5.75 -7.42 -4.96
N ASN A 132 5.65 -6.78 -6.12
CA ASN A 132 6.36 -5.52 -6.39
C ASN A 132 5.50 -4.38 -5.85
N VAL A 133 6.07 -3.58 -4.95
CA VAL A 133 5.31 -2.58 -4.20
C VAL A 133 5.72 -1.18 -4.63
N MET A 134 4.73 -0.36 -4.91
CA MET A 134 4.88 1.08 -4.88
C MET A 134 4.15 1.64 -3.67
N TYR A 135 4.89 2.19 -2.71
CA TYR A 135 4.30 2.84 -1.55
C TYR A 135 3.91 4.29 -1.88
N ASN A 136 2.73 4.71 -1.42
CA ASN A 136 2.31 6.11 -1.51
C ASN A 136 1.55 6.50 -0.24
N ASP A 137 1.84 7.68 0.28
CA ASP A 137 1.04 8.27 1.36
C ASP A 137 -0.32 8.72 0.84
N VAL A 138 -1.34 8.68 1.71
CA VAL A 138 -2.73 9.00 1.32
C VAL A 138 -2.99 10.51 1.18
N ASP A 139 -2.09 11.36 1.66
CA ASP A 139 -2.14 12.83 1.50
C ASP A 139 -1.57 13.31 0.17
N MET A 140 -1.18 12.38 -0.71
CA MET A 140 -0.77 12.65 -2.09
C MET A 140 -1.96 12.59 -3.06
N VAL A 141 -1.80 13.17 -4.26
CA VAL A 141 -2.75 13.04 -5.38
C VAL A 141 -2.01 12.81 -6.69
N TRP A 142 -2.52 11.91 -7.53
CA TRP A 142 -1.95 11.66 -8.85
C TRP A 142 -2.58 12.60 -9.88
N LEU A 143 -1.73 13.41 -10.52
CA LEU A 143 -2.14 14.27 -11.63
C LEU A 143 -2.06 13.54 -12.98
N ALA A 144 -1.23 12.52 -13.08
CA ALA A 144 -1.01 11.70 -14.27
C ALA A 144 -0.58 10.28 -13.87
N ASP A 145 -0.58 9.36 -14.84
CA ASP A 145 0.07 8.07 -14.68
C ASP A 145 1.59 8.26 -14.55
N GLN A 146 2.19 7.58 -13.59
CA GLN A 146 3.60 7.69 -13.24
C GLN A 146 4.48 6.55 -13.77
N PHE A 147 3.88 5.43 -14.20
CA PHE A 147 4.65 4.34 -14.81
C PHE A 147 5.48 4.72 -16.03
N PRO A 148 5.06 5.68 -16.89
CA PRO A 148 5.90 6.12 -17.99
C PRO A 148 7.29 6.63 -17.56
N TYR A 149 7.47 7.01 -16.28
CA TYR A 149 8.75 7.49 -15.76
C TYR A 149 9.59 6.40 -15.07
N PHE A 150 9.07 5.18 -14.92
CA PHE A 150 9.81 4.04 -14.37
C PHE A 150 10.57 3.32 -15.49
N GLU A 151 11.71 3.89 -15.85
CA GLU A 151 12.57 3.39 -16.91
C GLU A 151 13.71 2.54 -16.37
N GLY A 152 14.05 1.45 -17.07
CA GLY A 152 15.20 0.61 -16.73
C GLY A 152 14.89 -0.55 -15.78
N LYS A 153 15.96 -1.20 -15.31
CA LYS A 153 15.91 -2.33 -14.37
C LYS A 153 16.52 -1.88 -13.05
N HIS A 154 15.66 -1.40 -12.16
CA HIS A 154 16.07 -0.86 -10.86
C HIS A 154 15.32 -1.58 -9.74
N ASP A 155 16.01 -1.78 -8.62
CA ASP A 155 15.43 -2.41 -7.44
C ASP A 155 14.53 -1.46 -6.66
N VAL A 156 14.74 -0.15 -6.80
CA VAL A 156 13.97 0.90 -6.13
C VAL A 156 13.91 2.19 -6.96
N TYR A 157 12.75 2.84 -6.93
CA TYR A 157 12.56 4.21 -7.39
C TYR A 157 12.14 5.07 -6.19
N PHE A 158 12.75 6.24 -6.03
CA PHE A 158 12.39 7.21 -5.00
C PHE A 158 12.49 8.62 -5.57
N THR A 159 11.65 9.52 -5.07
CA THR A 159 11.74 10.96 -5.33
C THR A 159 12.58 11.59 -4.22
N ASP A 160 13.59 12.37 -4.59
CA ASP A 160 14.38 13.16 -3.64
C ASP A 160 13.60 14.42 -3.24
N ASP A 161 13.49 14.69 -1.94
CA ASP A 161 12.77 15.85 -1.37
C ASP A 161 13.55 17.17 -1.53
N MET A 162 14.15 17.39 -2.70
CA MET A 162 14.91 18.59 -3.05
C MET A 162 16.22 18.77 -2.27
N THR A 163 16.94 17.69 -1.96
CA THR A 163 18.37 17.85 -1.73
C THR A 163 19.07 17.88 -3.10
N PRO A 164 19.97 18.83 -3.38
CA PRO A 164 20.83 18.73 -4.56
C PRO A 164 21.53 17.37 -4.52
N VAL A 165 21.17 16.48 -5.44
CA VAL A 165 21.82 15.17 -5.58
C VAL A 165 23.31 15.44 -5.69
N LYS A 166 24.08 15.01 -4.69
CA LYS A 166 25.51 15.25 -4.69
C LYS A 166 26.10 14.56 -5.94
N PRO A 167 27.01 15.21 -6.70
CA PRO A 167 27.61 14.62 -7.89
C PRO A 167 28.21 13.24 -7.60
N LEU A 168 28.23 12.31 -8.56
CA LEU A 168 28.72 10.93 -8.36
C LEU A 168 30.07 10.84 -7.62
N LYS A 169 30.95 11.83 -7.79
CA LYS A 169 32.15 12.06 -6.98
C LYS A 169 31.91 13.18 -5.97
N HIS A 170 31.54 12.83 -4.75
CA HIS A 170 31.37 13.75 -3.62
C HIS A 170 31.86 13.11 -2.32
N SER A 171 32.10 13.93 -1.29
CA SER A 171 32.40 13.38 0.04
C SER A 171 31.19 12.66 0.64
N HIS A 172 31.38 11.42 1.07
CA HIS A 172 30.39 10.62 1.82
C HIS A 172 30.14 11.14 3.23
N ASP A 173 30.84 12.18 3.67
CA ASP A 173 30.57 12.83 4.94
C ASP A 173 29.12 13.32 4.96
N LEU A 174 28.44 12.99 6.05
CA LEU A 174 27.16 13.58 6.38
C LEU A 174 27.35 15.10 6.47
N PRO A 175 26.34 15.92 6.12
CA PRO A 175 26.40 17.34 6.42
C PRO A 175 26.67 17.58 7.92
N PRO A 176 26.83 18.83 8.38
CA PRO A 176 26.67 19.15 9.79
C PRO A 176 25.21 18.89 10.21
N PRO A 177 24.92 18.31 11.39
CA PRO A 177 23.55 18.05 11.81
C PRO A 177 22.73 19.34 11.87
N GLY A 178 21.43 19.24 11.62
CA GLY A 178 20.52 20.39 11.66
C GLY A 178 20.55 21.07 13.04
N LYS A 179 20.08 22.33 13.12
CA LYS A 179 20.02 23.09 14.39
C LYS A 179 19.42 22.21 15.50
N LYS A 180 20.12 22.13 16.64
CA LYS A 180 19.81 21.27 17.80
C LYS A 180 20.10 19.77 17.64
N GLY A 181 21.06 19.38 16.78
CA GLY A 181 21.49 17.99 16.70
C GLY A 181 20.43 17.05 16.12
N ARG A 182 19.47 17.58 15.36
CA ARG A 182 18.48 16.74 14.67
C ARG A 182 19.18 15.98 13.54
N ALA A 183 18.94 14.67 13.50
CA ALA A 183 19.32 13.82 12.38
C ALA A 183 18.64 14.30 11.10
N TYR A 184 19.23 13.98 9.95
CA TYR A 184 18.62 14.16 8.63
C TYR A 184 17.31 13.37 8.62
N ILE A 185 16.20 14.07 8.51
CA ILE A 185 14.91 13.49 8.13
C ILE A 185 14.74 13.88 6.67
#